data_AF-A0A354GWE1-F1
#
_entry.id   AF-A0A354GWE1-F1
#
_cell.length_a   1.000
_cell.length_b   1.000
_cell.length_c   1.000
_cell.angle_alpha   90.00
_cell.angle_beta   90.00
_cell.angle_gamma   90.00
#
_symmetry.space_group_name_H-M   'P 1'
#
loop_
_entity.id
_entity.type
_entity.pdbx_description
1 polymer ?
#
loop_
_entity_poly.entity_id
_entity_poly.type
_entity_poly.pdbx_seq_one_letter_code
_entity_poly.pdbx_strand_id
1 'polypeptide(L)'
;MLTIRLPKADWAKAWRAMIEVAPVRLVADDPVYEVLPAHLELLTACGFTYEVVLLRTRQSGHLDAWQSVDAIRARLAASGRKFSDSAELLREDRDR
;
A
#
# COMPACT_ATOMS: atom_id res chain seq x y z
N MET A 1 5.04 -10.13 -1.77
CA MET A 1 4.26 -8.99 -2.29
C MET A 1 3.80 -9.31 -3.70
N LEU A 2 2.61 -8.84 -4.08
CA LEU A 2 2.03 -9.03 -5.41
C LEU A 2 1.99 -7.69 -6.14
N THR A 3 2.17 -7.71 -7.45
CA THR A 3 2.01 -6.51 -8.27
C THR A 3 0.69 -6.61 -9.02
N ILE A 4 -0.15 -5.60 -8.91
CA ILE A 4 -1.44 -5.52 -9.59
C ILE A 4 -1.54 -4.28 -10.44
N ARG A 5 -2.26 -4.36 -11.55
CA ARG A 5 -2.71 -3.23 -12.34
C ARG A 5 -4.18 -3.01 -12.07
N LEU A 6 -4.53 -1.75 -11.81
CA LEU A 6 -5.91 -1.31 -11.65
C LEU A 6 -6.41 -0.65 -12.93
N PRO A 7 -7.71 -0.75 -13.26
CA PRO A 7 -8.31 0.05 -14.33
C PRO A 7 -8.19 1.56 -14.04
N LYS A 8 -7.86 2.36 -15.05
CA LYS A 8 -7.77 3.83 -14.92
C LYS A 8 -9.09 4.51 -14.55
N ALA A 9 -10.23 3.84 -14.68
CA ALA A 9 -11.51 4.39 -14.24
C ALA A 9 -11.67 4.36 -12.71
N ASP A 10 -11.15 3.31 -12.06
CA ASP A 10 -11.44 3.00 -10.66
C ASP A 10 -10.21 3.06 -9.75
N TRP A 11 -9.02 3.30 -10.31
CA TRP A 11 -7.75 3.25 -9.58
C TRP A 11 -7.75 4.14 -8.33
N ALA A 12 -8.35 5.32 -8.38
CA ALA A 12 -8.35 6.26 -7.25
C ALA A 12 -9.21 5.74 -6.08
N LYS A 13 -10.35 5.11 -6.37
CA LYS A 13 -11.24 4.53 -5.35
C LYS A 13 -10.61 3.28 -4.75
N ALA A 14 -10.08 2.41 -5.60
CA ALA A 14 -9.35 1.21 -5.20
C ALA A 14 -8.10 1.57 -4.36
N TRP A 15 -7.32 2.57 -4.78
CA TRP A 15 -6.15 3.04 -4.02
C TRP A 15 -6.52 3.55 -2.63
N ARG A 16 -7.58 4.36 -2.52
CA ARG A 16 -8.10 4.83 -1.23
C ARG A 16 -8.48 3.67 -0.33
N ALA A 17 -9.19 2.68 -0.86
CA ALA A 17 -9.60 1.52 -0.09
C ALA A 17 -8.40 0.69 0.41
N MET A 18 -7.32 0.62 -0.37
CA MET A 18 -6.11 -0.11 0.01
C MET A 18 -5.29 0.59 1.10
N ILE A 19 -5.10 1.92 1.02
CA ILE A 19 -4.27 2.65 1.99
C ILE A 19 -4.84 2.68 3.41
N GLU A 20 -6.16 2.47 3.56
CA GLU A 20 -6.82 2.31 4.86
C GLU A 20 -6.39 1.02 5.59
N VAL A 21 -5.92 0.01 4.84
CA VAL A 21 -5.45 -1.27 5.40
C VAL A 21 -3.94 -1.22 5.67
N ALA A 22 -3.18 -0.85 4.65
CA ALA A 22 -1.72 -0.77 4.72
C ALA A 22 -1.18 0.08 3.56
N PRO A 23 0.03 0.63 3.67
CA PRO A 23 0.62 1.41 2.59
C PRO A 23 0.82 0.56 1.33
N VAL A 24 0.52 1.16 0.19
CA VAL A 24 0.74 0.59 -1.16
C VAL A 24 1.76 1.42 -1.93
N ARG A 25 2.57 0.79 -2.78
CA ARG A 25 3.55 1.49 -3.63
C ARG A 25 3.07 1.52 -5.07
N LEU A 26 3.13 2.70 -5.69
CA LEU A 26 3.09 2.83 -7.15
C LEU A 26 4.43 2.40 -7.77
N VAL A 27 4.41 1.37 -8.63
CA VAL A 27 5.63 0.82 -9.28
C VAL A 27 5.82 1.26 -10.73
N ALA A 28 4.81 1.87 -11.36
CA ALA A 28 4.87 2.37 -12.73
C ALA A 28 3.98 3.62 -12.93
N ASP A 29 4.11 4.28 -14.08
CA ASP A 29 3.28 5.45 -14.46
C ASP A 29 1.82 5.07 -14.77
N ASP A 30 1.60 3.85 -15.27
CA ASP A 30 0.27 3.23 -15.25
C ASP A 30 -0.07 2.82 -13.81
N PRO A 31 -1.37 2.78 -13.41
CA PRO A 31 -1.84 2.44 -12.07
C PRO A 31 -1.52 0.99 -11.68
N VAL A 32 -0.25 0.72 -11.46
CA VAL A 32 0.35 -0.55 -11.12
C VAL A 32 0.91 -0.41 -9.73
N TYR A 33 0.39 -1.22 -8.82
CA TYR A 33 0.68 -1.13 -7.40
C TYR A 33 1.28 -2.43 -6.89
N GLU A 34 2.29 -2.30 -6.05
CA GLU A 34 2.77 -3.38 -5.22
C GLU A 34 1.94 -3.42 -3.94
N VAL A 35 1.31 -4.57 -3.69
CA VAL A 35 0.30 -4.76 -2.65
C VAL A 35 0.51 -6.08 -1.90
N LEU A 36 0.04 -6.11 -0.66
CA LEU A 36 -0.09 -7.33 0.15
C LEU A 36 -1.33 -8.16 -0.27
N PRO A 37 -1.35 -9.49 -0.02
CA PRO A 37 -2.53 -10.33 -0.27
C PRO A 37 -3.82 -9.82 0.36
N ALA A 38 -3.75 -9.23 1.57
CA ALA A 38 -4.91 -8.65 2.25
C ALA A 38 -5.61 -7.54 1.45
N HIS A 39 -4.88 -6.80 0.61
CA HIS A 39 -5.49 -5.81 -0.27
C HIS A 39 -6.30 -6.47 -1.39
N LEU A 40 -5.91 -7.64 -1.87
CA LEU A 40 -6.64 -8.35 -2.92
C LEU A 40 -7.98 -8.87 -2.41
N GLU A 41 -7.99 -9.40 -1.19
CA GLU A 41 -9.22 -9.79 -0.49
C GLU A 41 -10.16 -8.59 -0.35
N LEU A 42 -9.64 -7.43 0.05
CA LEU A 42 -10.42 -6.20 0.16
C LEU A 42 -10.92 -5.70 -1.20
N LEU A 43 -10.07 -5.67 -2.23
CA LEU A 43 -10.48 -5.26 -3.58
C LEU A 43 -11.58 -6.16 -4.12
N THR A 44 -11.46 -7.48 -3.90
CA THR A 44 -12.48 -8.46 -4.27
C THR A 44 -13.79 -8.23 -3.50
N ALA A 45 -13.71 -8.02 -2.18
CA ALA A 45 -14.88 -7.75 -1.34
C ALA A 45 -15.59 -6.43 -1.71
N CYS A 46 -14.84 -5.42 -2.14
CA CYS A 46 -15.37 -4.15 -2.62
C CYS A 46 -15.83 -4.19 -4.09
N GLY A 47 -15.66 -5.31 -4.79
CA GLY A 47 -16.06 -5.48 -6.19
C GLY A 47 -15.17 -4.75 -7.19
N PHE A 48 -13.93 -4.42 -6.82
CA PHE A 48 -12.95 -3.83 -7.74
C PHE A 48 -12.31 -4.90 -8.62
N THR A 49 -12.15 -4.57 -9.90
CA THR A 49 -11.39 -5.41 -10.84
C THR A 49 -9.91 -5.03 -10.80
N TYR A 50 -9.05 -6.03 -10.90
CA TYR A 50 -7.60 -5.87 -10.97
C TYR A 50 -6.99 -6.98 -11.80
N GLU A 51 -5.83 -6.70 -12.38
CA GLU A 51 -5.02 -7.68 -13.10
C GLU A 51 -3.74 -7.92 -12.31
N VAL A 52 -3.38 -9.18 -12.07
CA VAL A 52 -2.10 -9.52 -11.44
C VAL A 52 -1.01 -9.47 -12.52
N VAL A 53 -0.06 -8.56 -12.38
CA VAL A 53 1.01 -8.34 -13.35
C VAL A 53 2.31 -8.93 -12.80
N LEU A 54 2.94 -9.80 -13.58
CA LEU A 54 4.33 -10.18 -13.30
C LEU A 54 5.25 -9.05 -13.79
N LEU A 55 5.71 -8.21 -12.87
CA LEU A 55 6.77 -7.26 -13.20
C LEU A 55 8.04 -8.07 -13.50
N ARG A 56 8.39 -8.23 -14.78
CA ARG A 56 9.71 -8.76 -15.16
C ARG A 56 10.74 -7.74 -14.73
N THR A 57 11.22 -7.88 -13.50
CA THR A 57 12.32 -7.10 -12.98
C THR A 57 13.51 -7.31 -13.92
N ARG A 58 14.07 -6.22 -14.45
CA ARG A 58 15.49 -6.23 -14.80
C ARG A 58 16.18 -6.49 -13.45
N GLN A 59 16.64 -7.72 -13.24
CA GLN A 59 17.30 -8.16 -12.01
C GLN A 59 18.40 -7.16 -11.62
N SER A 60 18.63 -7.05 -10.30
CA SER A 60 19.66 -6.26 -9.62
C SER A 60 19.25 -4.83 -9.22
N GLY A 61 18.51 -4.69 -8.11
CA GLY A 61 18.53 -3.45 -7.32
C GLY A 61 17.23 -3.05 -6.61
N HIS A 62 16.05 -3.51 -7.05
CA HIS A 62 14.77 -3.04 -6.49
C HIS A 62 14.29 -3.81 -5.26
N LEU A 63 14.77 -5.05 -5.05
CA LEU A 63 14.42 -5.85 -3.86
C LEU A 63 15.00 -5.24 -2.57
N ASP A 64 16.15 -4.57 -2.65
CA ASP A 64 16.84 -3.95 -1.51
C ASP A 64 16.16 -2.66 -0.99
N ALA A 65 15.49 -1.91 -1.87
CA ALA A 65 14.90 -0.63 -1.50
C ALA A 65 13.76 -0.77 -0.48
N TRP A 66 12.95 -1.85 -0.58
CA TRP A 66 11.86 -2.12 0.35
C TRP A 66 12.27 -2.87 1.60
N GLN A 67 13.32 -3.69 1.54
CA GLN A 67 13.88 -4.30 2.73
C GLN A 67 14.31 -3.24 3.76
N SER A 68 14.77 -2.07 3.29
CA SER A 68 15.06 -0.94 4.16
C SER A 68 13.81 -0.41 4.89
N VAL A 69 12.67 -0.33 4.21
CA VAL A 69 11.41 0.12 4.82
C VAL A 69 10.83 -0.95 5.75
N ASP A 70 10.88 -2.22 5.38
CA ASP A 70 10.47 -3.32 6.26
C ASP A 70 11.37 -3.41 7.50
N ALA A 71 12.67 -3.18 7.36
CA ALA A 71 13.60 -3.09 8.49
C ALA A 71 13.27 -1.90 9.40
N ILE A 72 12.91 -0.74 8.83
CA ILE A 72 12.44 0.41 9.62
C ILE A 72 11.14 0.07 10.34
N ARG A 73 10.15 -0.54 9.65
CA ARG A 73 8.88 -0.98 10.26
C ARG A 73 9.10 -1.98 11.38
N ALA A 74 9.93 -2.99 11.16
CA ALA A 74 10.27 -4.00 12.15
C ALA A 74 10.99 -3.37 13.36
N ARG A 75 11.91 -2.43 13.12
CA ARG A 75 12.59 -1.68 14.18
C ARG A 75 11.62 -0.83 14.98
N LEU A 76 10.65 -0.18 14.32
CA LEU A 76 9.64 0.62 14.99
C LEU A 76 8.67 -0.25 15.81
N ALA A 77 8.22 -1.38 15.26
CA ALA A 77 7.38 -2.35 15.98
C ALA A 77 8.11 -2.94 17.20
N ALA A 78 9.39 -3.29 17.07
CA ALA A 78 10.21 -3.80 18.15
C ALA A 78 10.57 -2.73 19.21
N SER A 79 10.52 -1.44 18.85
CA SER A 79 10.84 -0.35 19.77
C SER A 79 9.79 -0.11 20.85
N GLY A 80 8.61 -0.75 20.77
CA GLY A 80 7.52 -0.58 21.73
C GLY A 80 6.94 0.84 21.79
N ARG A 81 7.40 1.75 20.91
CA ARG A 81 6.88 3.11 20.79
C ARG A 81 5.50 3.04 20.14
N LYS A 82 4.46 3.24 20.95
CA LYS A 82 3.12 3.53 20.45
C LYS A 82 3.18 4.86 19.71
N PHE A 83 3.19 4.80 18.38
CA PHE A 83 2.81 5.95 17.58
C PHE A 83 1.29 6.07 17.74
N SER A 84 0.85 7.15 18.40
CA SER A 84 -0.57 7.48 18.45
C SER A 84 -1.07 7.58 17.02
N ASP A 85 -2.18 6.89 16.77
CA ASP A 85 -2.84 6.84 15.49
C ASP A 85 -3.08 8.28 15.01
N SER A 86 -2.36 8.68 13.96
CA SER A 86 -2.46 10.06 13.45
C SER A 86 -3.85 10.37 12.87
N ALA A 87 -4.77 9.38 12.84
CA ALA A 87 -6.19 9.58 12.60
C ALA A 87 -6.91 10.36 13.73
N GLU A 88 -6.36 10.42 14.95
CA GLU A 88 -6.94 11.19 16.06
C GLU A 88 -6.59 12.69 15.98
N LEU A 89 -5.35 13.03 15.58
CA LEU A 89 -4.87 14.41 15.43
C LEU A 89 -5.59 15.21 14.34
N LEU A 90 -6.19 14.56 13.34
CA LEU A 90 -6.93 15.23 12.26
C LEU A 90 -8.38 15.58 12.63
N ARG A 91 -8.89 15.13 13.78
CA ARG A 91 -10.23 15.52 14.25
C ARG A 91 -10.22 16.75 15.15
N GLU A 92 -9.11 17.02 15.84
CA GLU A 92 -8.99 18.16 16.78
C GLU A 92 -8.89 19.53 16.07
N ASP A 93 -8.53 19.59 14.80
CA ASP A 93 -8.43 20.87 14.05
C ASP A 93 -9.77 21.34 13.45
N ARG A 94 -10.86 20.55 13.59
CA ARG A 94 -12.18 20.90 13.03
C ARG A 94 -13.12 21.58 14.04
N ASP A 95 -12.77 21.63 15.32
CA ASP A 95 -13.61 22.16 16.40
C ASP A 95 -12.97 23.41 17.08
N ARG A 96 -12.19 24.19 16.33
CA ARG A 96 -11.62 25.46 16.81
C ARG A 96 -11.97 26.65 15.92
#